data_AF-A0A935DLB9-F1
#
_entry.id   AF-A0A935DLB9-F1
#
_cell.length_a   1.000
_cell.length_b   1.000
_cell.length_c   1.000
_cell.angle_alpha   90.00
_cell.angle_beta   90.00
_cell.angle_gamma   90.00
#
_symmetry.space_group_name_H-M   'P 1'
#
loop_
_entity.id
_entity.type
_entity.pdbx_description
1 polymer ?
#
loop_
_entity_poly.entity_id
_entity_poly.type
_entity_poly.pdbx_seq_one_letter_code
_entity_poly.pdbx_strand_id
1 'polypeptide(L)'
;MQGFFDGSNSQAYWADPVTAHELGHWVMSSYSAPPTEGGAHRMGGRVYPGMAWSEGFATWFSSDVRSSSLYYDKQMSSFFWIDIGARQYPGLGWARPVASAGLQQTIDENEVASMLWTLRNSSLSASGQMYAALASTRMRGPSFARGYRAWSWSSYDPATGNPVGAIRTTTPAPYLADFLDALNCNGFSRSALDAATQPTLFFPYPSASALCF
;
A
#
# COMPACT_ATOMS: atom_id res chain seq x y z
N MET A 1 29.28 0.53 -8.05
CA MET A 1 28.25 1.30 -8.79
C MET A 1 28.34 2.74 -8.31
N GLN A 2 28.64 3.70 -9.17
CA GLN A 2 28.56 5.14 -8.85
C GLN A 2 27.27 5.66 -9.46
N GLY A 3 26.43 6.30 -8.65
CA GLY A 3 25.20 6.96 -9.07
C GLY A 3 25.37 8.47 -8.98
N PHE A 4 24.97 9.19 -10.02
CA PHE A 4 24.87 10.64 -9.99
C PHE A 4 23.48 11.02 -9.48
N PHE A 5 23.40 11.80 -8.41
CA PHE A 5 22.15 12.33 -7.89
C PHE A 5 21.91 13.73 -8.45
N ASP A 6 20.68 14.00 -8.87
CA ASP A 6 20.26 15.30 -9.38
C ASP A 6 20.29 16.35 -8.24
N GLY A 7 20.91 17.50 -8.49
CA GLY A 7 20.98 18.62 -7.54
C GLY A 7 19.74 19.53 -7.53
N SER A 8 18.61 19.07 -8.07
CA SER A 8 17.38 19.85 -8.15
C SER A 8 16.75 20.14 -6.78
N ASN A 9 15.66 20.90 -6.80
CA ASN A 9 14.94 21.27 -5.58
C ASN A 9 14.31 20.06 -4.88
N SER A 10 14.08 18.94 -5.59
CA SER A 10 13.66 17.70 -4.95
C SER A 10 14.88 16.97 -4.42
N GLN A 11 14.96 16.83 -3.10
CA GLN A 11 16.10 16.26 -2.39
C GLN A 11 15.73 14.93 -1.71
N ALA A 12 14.70 14.27 -2.23
CA ALA A 12 14.11 13.06 -1.67
C ALA A 12 15.12 11.90 -1.56
N TYR A 13 16.14 11.85 -2.43
CA TYR A 13 17.23 10.88 -2.38
C TYR A 13 18.13 11.00 -1.13
N TRP A 14 18.07 12.12 -0.39
CA TRP A 14 18.71 12.26 0.92
C TRP A 14 17.87 11.68 2.07
N ALA A 15 16.62 11.31 1.80
CA ALA A 15 15.77 10.64 2.76
C ALA A 15 15.83 9.12 2.53
N ASP A 16 16.50 8.40 3.43
CA ASP A 16 16.50 6.93 3.45
C ASP A 16 15.10 6.31 3.28
N PRO A 17 14.02 6.86 3.89
CA PRO A 17 12.68 6.34 3.68
C PRO A 17 12.22 6.33 2.23
N VAL A 18 12.54 7.37 1.45
CA VAL A 18 12.15 7.50 0.04
C VAL A 18 12.93 6.50 -0.80
N THR A 19 14.25 6.44 -0.62
CA THR A 19 15.10 5.48 -1.36
C THR A 19 14.64 4.04 -1.14
N ALA A 20 14.30 3.68 0.10
CA ALA A 20 13.78 2.36 0.42
C ALA A 20 12.36 2.14 -0.13
N HIS A 21 11.52 3.18 -0.20
CA HIS A 21 10.18 3.11 -0.79
C HIS A 21 10.25 2.79 -2.30
N GLU A 22 11.11 3.49 -3.05
CA GLU A 22 11.34 3.20 -4.46
C GLU A 22 11.90 1.78 -4.68
N LEU A 23 12.79 1.32 -3.80
CA LEU A 23 13.21 -0.07 -3.79
C LEU A 23 12.05 -1.03 -3.53
N GLY A 24 11.07 -0.64 -2.70
CA GLY A 24 9.82 -1.38 -2.49
C GLY A 24 9.00 -1.55 -3.76
N HIS A 25 8.86 -0.51 -4.58
CA HIS A 25 8.24 -0.65 -5.91
C HIS A 25 9.01 -1.62 -6.81
N TRP A 26 10.34 -1.52 -6.81
CA TRP A 26 11.17 -2.47 -7.56
C TRP A 26 10.98 -3.92 -7.08
N VAL A 27 10.93 -4.15 -5.75
CA VAL A 27 10.64 -5.47 -5.16
C VAL A 27 9.26 -5.97 -5.61
N MET A 28 8.23 -5.13 -5.53
CA MET A 28 6.90 -5.50 -6.01
C MET A 28 6.94 -5.91 -7.48
N SER A 29 7.52 -5.09 -8.35
CA SER A 29 7.62 -5.36 -9.78
C SER A 29 8.46 -6.58 -10.13
N SER A 30 9.43 -6.94 -9.28
CA SER A 30 10.34 -8.06 -9.53
C SER A 30 9.77 -9.41 -9.09
N TYR A 31 8.94 -9.42 -8.04
CA TYR A 31 8.46 -10.65 -7.42
C TYR A 31 6.94 -10.89 -7.54
N SER A 32 6.19 -9.86 -7.96
CA SER A 32 4.73 -9.90 -8.14
C SER A 32 4.32 -9.17 -9.42
N ALA A 33 3.03 -9.22 -9.76
CA ALA A 33 2.44 -8.35 -10.77
C ALA A 33 2.09 -7.00 -10.11
N PRO A 34 2.77 -5.89 -10.46
CA PRO A 34 2.40 -4.60 -9.94
C PRO A 34 1.02 -4.19 -10.49
N PRO A 35 0.18 -3.49 -9.72
CA PRO A 35 -1.03 -2.89 -10.26
C PRO A 35 -0.60 -1.83 -11.28
N THR A 36 -1.02 -1.95 -12.53
CA THR A 36 -0.78 -0.93 -13.56
C THR A 36 -1.66 0.32 -13.38
N GLU A 37 -2.19 0.50 -12.16
CA GLU A 37 -3.07 1.60 -11.77
C GLU A 37 -2.21 2.78 -11.32
N GLY A 38 -2.49 3.97 -11.84
CA GLY A 38 -1.70 5.15 -11.55
C GLY A 38 -2.40 6.44 -11.97
N GLY A 39 -2.02 7.53 -11.31
CA GLY A 39 -2.50 8.88 -11.57
C GLY A 39 -1.95 9.84 -10.53
N ALA A 40 -2.29 11.13 -10.65
CA ALA A 40 -1.84 12.11 -9.67
C ALA A 40 -2.44 11.83 -8.29
N HIS A 41 -1.63 11.85 -7.23
CA HIS A 41 -2.07 11.70 -5.83
C HIS A 41 -1.29 12.63 -4.90
N ARG A 42 -1.68 12.65 -3.63
CA ARG A 42 -0.95 13.32 -2.54
C ARG A 42 -1.26 12.66 -1.20
N MET A 43 -0.42 12.93 -0.21
CA MET A 43 -0.62 12.53 1.19
C MET A 43 -2.04 12.88 1.68
N GLY A 44 -2.70 11.91 2.32
CA GLY A 44 -4.04 12.04 2.89
C GLY A 44 -5.19 11.93 1.89
N GLY A 45 -4.91 11.81 0.59
CA GLY A 45 -5.91 11.53 -0.44
C GLY A 45 -6.29 10.04 -0.46
N ARG A 46 -7.56 9.74 -0.77
CA ARG A 46 -8.01 8.36 -0.98
C ARG A 46 -7.92 8.01 -2.46
N VAL A 47 -7.08 7.05 -2.79
CA VAL A 47 -6.86 6.58 -4.17
C VAL A 47 -7.53 5.23 -4.39
N TYR A 48 -7.57 4.77 -5.64
CA TYR A 48 -8.15 3.48 -5.98
C TYR A 48 -7.32 2.31 -5.41
N PRO A 49 -7.96 1.15 -5.13
CA PRO A 49 -7.33 0.02 -4.43
C PRO A 49 -5.98 -0.47 -4.94
N GLY A 50 -5.75 -0.48 -6.27
CA GLY A 50 -4.49 -0.93 -6.85
C GLY A 50 -3.35 0.05 -6.55
N MET A 51 -3.57 1.35 -6.73
CA MET A 51 -2.59 2.37 -6.39
C MET A 51 -2.32 2.41 -4.89
N ALA A 52 -3.37 2.38 -4.07
CA ALA A 52 -3.20 2.32 -2.61
C ALA A 52 -2.39 1.09 -2.17
N TRP A 53 -2.54 -0.04 -2.86
CA TRP A 53 -1.74 -1.24 -2.65
C TRP A 53 -0.27 -1.03 -3.02
N SER A 54 0.02 -0.47 -4.20
CA SER A 54 1.40 -0.21 -4.65
C SER A 54 2.15 0.72 -3.69
N GLU A 55 1.57 1.89 -3.44
CA GLU A 55 2.16 2.95 -2.61
C GLU A 55 2.23 2.53 -1.14
N GLY A 56 1.18 1.85 -0.64
CA GLY A 56 1.14 1.34 0.72
C GLY A 56 2.16 0.23 0.97
N PHE A 57 2.35 -0.68 0.01
CA PHE A 57 3.40 -1.70 0.10
C PHE A 57 4.80 -1.09 0.10
N ALA A 58 5.08 -0.16 -0.81
CA ALA A 58 6.38 0.52 -0.89
C ALA A 58 6.72 1.28 0.40
N THR A 59 5.73 1.97 0.97
CA THR A 59 5.85 2.68 2.26
C THR A 59 6.07 1.70 3.42
N TRP A 60 5.34 0.58 3.46
CA TRP A 60 5.56 -0.46 4.45
C TRP A 60 6.94 -1.12 4.31
N PHE A 61 7.36 -1.46 3.08
CA PHE A 61 8.65 -2.06 2.80
C PHE A 61 9.78 -1.18 3.32
N SER A 62 9.73 0.11 3.03
CA SER A 62 10.67 1.11 3.58
C SER A 62 10.73 1.06 5.10
N SER A 63 9.57 0.93 5.75
CA SER A 63 9.46 0.88 7.20
C SER A 63 10.01 -0.43 7.78
N ASP A 64 9.77 -1.56 7.11
CA ASP A 64 10.23 -2.89 7.52
C ASP A 64 11.76 -2.98 7.47
N VAL A 65 12.37 -2.62 6.33
CA VAL A 65 13.83 -2.73 6.15
C VAL A 65 14.61 -1.75 7.01
N ARG A 66 14.02 -0.61 7.37
CA ARG A 66 14.60 0.36 8.30
C ARG A 66 14.22 0.13 9.75
N SER A 67 13.31 -0.82 10.03
CA SER A 67 12.74 -1.05 11.36
C SER A 67 12.20 0.24 12.03
N SER A 68 11.51 1.07 11.25
CA SER A 68 10.97 2.36 11.70
C SER A 68 9.63 2.63 11.05
N SER A 69 8.59 2.94 11.84
CA SER A 69 7.28 3.34 11.32
C SER A 69 7.25 4.75 10.74
N LEU A 70 8.29 5.55 11.01
CA LEU A 70 8.39 6.91 10.51
C LEU A 70 8.92 6.92 9.06
N TYR A 71 8.10 7.42 8.15
CA TYR A 71 8.45 7.85 6.81
C TYR A 71 8.57 9.37 6.77
N TYR A 72 9.51 9.90 6.00
CA TYR A 72 9.67 11.33 5.80
C TYR A 72 10.30 11.61 4.46
N ASP A 73 9.98 12.79 3.92
CA ASP A 73 10.48 13.24 2.64
C ASP A 73 10.70 14.76 2.68
N LYS A 74 11.73 15.19 1.96
CA LYS A 74 12.09 16.59 1.76
C LYS A 74 11.93 16.93 0.27
N GLN A 75 10.85 17.63 -0.04
CA GLN A 75 10.55 18.12 -1.37
C GLN A 75 10.63 19.64 -1.41
N MET A 76 11.49 20.20 -2.25
CA MET A 76 11.68 21.65 -2.37
C MET A 76 12.03 22.27 -0.99
N SER A 77 11.27 23.29 -0.56
CA SER A 77 11.38 23.92 0.77
C SER A 77 10.48 23.25 1.82
N SER A 78 9.83 22.15 1.49
CA SER A 78 8.88 21.44 2.36
C SER A 78 9.48 20.15 2.90
N PHE A 79 9.09 19.83 4.13
CA PHE A 79 9.37 18.56 4.78
C PHE A 79 8.05 18.03 5.33
N PHE A 80 7.76 16.76 5.07
CA PHE A 80 6.64 16.09 5.70
C PHE A 80 7.09 14.74 6.28
N TRP A 81 6.27 14.23 7.19
CA TRP A 81 6.48 12.93 7.80
C TRP A 81 5.14 12.21 7.95
N ILE A 82 5.21 10.89 8.02
CA ILE A 82 4.10 9.97 8.19
C ILE A 82 4.55 8.92 9.19
N ASP A 83 3.80 8.71 10.27
CA ASP A 83 3.99 7.60 11.19
C ASP A 83 2.87 6.58 10.97
N ILE A 84 3.18 5.51 10.24
CA ILE A 84 2.21 4.45 9.94
C ILE A 84 1.89 3.59 11.17
N GLY A 85 2.72 3.63 12.21
CA GLY A 85 2.50 2.96 13.49
C GLY A 85 1.52 3.70 14.37
N ALA A 86 1.59 5.04 14.35
CA ALA A 86 0.67 5.92 15.07
C ALA A 86 -0.56 6.34 14.25
N ARG A 87 -0.60 6.03 12.94
CA ARG A 87 -1.60 6.56 11.99
C ARG A 87 -1.66 8.08 12.03
N GLN A 88 -0.51 8.71 11.84
CA GLN A 88 -0.38 10.16 11.99
C GLN A 88 0.45 10.79 10.86
N TYR A 89 0.02 11.96 10.41
CA TYR A 89 0.80 12.89 9.59
C TYR A 89 0.39 14.34 9.94
N PRO A 90 1.21 15.36 9.63
CA PRO A 90 0.91 16.76 9.97
C PRO A 90 -0.34 17.32 9.28
N GLY A 91 -1.17 18.05 10.05
CA GLY A 91 -2.19 18.97 9.51
C GLY A 91 -3.42 18.34 8.85
N LEU A 92 -3.46 17.02 8.70
CA LEU A 92 -4.57 16.27 8.11
C LEU A 92 -5.03 15.18 9.08
N GLY A 93 -6.31 14.81 9.00
CA GLY A 93 -6.85 13.67 9.76
C GLY A 93 -6.55 12.36 9.04
N TRP A 94 -6.16 11.32 9.79
CA TRP A 94 -5.95 9.98 9.23
C TRP A 94 -7.26 9.33 8.81
N ALA A 95 -7.44 9.15 7.50
CA ALA A 95 -8.70 8.70 6.94
C ALA A 95 -8.74 7.17 6.81
N ARG A 96 -9.38 6.50 7.76
CA ARG A 96 -9.59 5.04 7.69
C ARG A 96 -10.76 4.67 6.75
N PRO A 97 -10.72 3.48 6.11
CA PRO A 97 -11.84 2.94 5.36
C PRO A 97 -13.04 2.67 6.26
N VAL A 98 -14.22 2.48 5.69
CA VAL A 98 -15.41 2.04 6.44
C VAL A 98 -15.89 0.71 5.89
N ALA A 99 -16.29 -0.21 6.78
CA ALA A 99 -16.65 -1.57 6.38
C ALA A 99 -17.79 -1.60 5.35
N SER A 100 -18.76 -0.69 5.48
CA SER A 100 -19.92 -0.56 4.58
C SER A 100 -19.56 -0.16 3.15
N ALA A 101 -18.37 0.40 2.90
CA ALA A 101 -17.93 0.79 1.56
C ALA A 101 -17.32 -0.41 0.77
N GLY A 102 -17.15 -1.57 1.39
CA GLY A 102 -16.69 -2.78 0.73
C GLY A 102 -15.17 -2.81 0.46
N LEU A 103 -14.72 -3.89 -0.20
CA LEU A 103 -13.28 -4.16 -0.40
C LEU A 103 -12.61 -3.29 -1.45
N GLN A 104 -13.37 -2.84 -2.46
CA GLN A 104 -12.85 -2.04 -3.58
C GLN A 104 -13.05 -0.52 -3.37
N GLN A 105 -13.27 -0.10 -2.12
CA GLN A 105 -13.39 1.31 -1.77
C GLN A 105 -12.06 2.05 -2.03
N THR A 106 -12.13 3.34 -2.32
CA THR A 106 -10.93 4.17 -2.29
C THR A 106 -10.40 4.26 -0.86
N ILE A 107 -9.08 4.22 -0.71
CA ILE A 107 -8.42 4.17 0.59
C ILE A 107 -7.14 5.01 0.53
N ASP A 108 -6.76 5.55 1.67
CA ASP A 108 -5.45 6.17 1.84
C ASP A 108 -4.36 5.08 1.75
N GLU A 109 -3.38 5.27 0.88
CA GLU A 109 -2.23 4.37 0.74
C GLU A 109 -1.48 4.17 2.07
N ASN A 110 -1.48 5.18 2.95
CA ASN A 110 -0.84 5.10 4.25
C ASN A 110 -1.61 4.20 5.22
N GLU A 111 -2.94 4.08 5.08
CA GLU A 111 -3.71 3.08 5.84
C GLU A 111 -3.39 1.66 5.38
N VAL A 112 -3.13 1.45 4.09
CA VAL A 112 -2.59 0.17 3.62
C VAL A 112 -1.24 -0.11 4.28
N ALA A 113 -0.31 0.85 4.26
CA ALA A 113 0.98 0.71 4.93
C ALA A 113 0.84 0.43 6.44
N SER A 114 -0.10 1.10 7.13
CA SER A 114 -0.37 0.89 8.55
C SER A 114 -0.95 -0.49 8.87
N MET A 115 -1.84 -1.01 8.01
CA MET A 115 -2.31 -2.40 8.13
C MET A 115 -1.15 -3.38 7.97
N LEU A 116 -0.28 -3.20 6.97
CA LEU A 116 0.90 -4.04 6.76
C LEU A 116 1.89 -3.94 7.93
N TRP A 117 2.09 -2.75 8.50
CA TRP A 117 2.93 -2.54 9.69
C TRP A 117 2.37 -3.28 10.90
N THR A 118 1.06 -3.27 11.08
CA THR A 118 0.37 -4.03 12.14
C THR A 118 0.60 -5.54 11.96
N LEU A 119 0.49 -6.05 10.73
CA LEU A 119 0.78 -7.46 10.41
C LEU A 119 2.24 -7.83 10.71
N ARG A 120 3.19 -6.97 10.29
CA ARG A 120 4.63 -7.14 10.55
C ARG A 120 4.93 -7.27 12.03
N ASN A 121 4.22 -6.56 12.89
CA ASN A 121 4.41 -6.60 14.35
C ASN A 121 3.71 -7.77 15.05
N SER A 122 2.94 -8.60 14.33
CA SER A 122 2.21 -9.73 14.95
C SER A 122 3.10 -10.91 15.35
N SER A 123 4.27 -11.07 14.71
CA SER A 123 5.25 -12.11 15.05
C SER A 123 6.61 -11.80 14.42
N LEU A 124 7.67 -12.44 14.92
CA LEU A 124 9.04 -12.29 14.38
C LEU A 124 9.19 -12.81 12.93
N SER A 125 8.35 -13.76 12.51
CA SER A 125 8.38 -14.33 11.15
C SER A 125 7.49 -13.58 10.17
N ALA A 126 6.74 -12.57 10.62
CA ALA A 126 5.68 -11.96 9.82
C ALA A 126 6.19 -11.34 8.52
N SER A 127 7.28 -10.56 8.55
CA SER A 127 7.85 -9.96 7.33
C SER A 127 8.23 -11.02 6.29
N GLY A 128 8.88 -12.11 6.71
CA GLY A 128 9.22 -13.21 5.81
C GLY A 128 8.00 -13.87 5.17
N GLN A 129 6.92 -14.06 5.93
CA GLN A 129 5.64 -14.58 5.41
C GLN A 129 4.97 -13.61 4.44
N MET A 130 5.05 -12.30 4.72
CA MET A 130 4.54 -11.24 3.84
C MET A 130 5.29 -11.20 2.51
N TYR A 131 6.62 -11.31 2.52
CA TYR A 131 7.41 -11.42 1.28
C TYR A 131 7.10 -12.71 0.51
N ALA A 132 6.91 -13.84 1.20
CA ALA A 132 6.51 -15.09 0.56
C ALA A 132 5.10 -15.01 -0.07
N ALA A 133 4.17 -14.28 0.56
CA ALA A 133 2.84 -14.02 0.01
C ALA A 133 2.89 -13.13 -1.23
N LEU A 134 3.68 -12.05 -1.21
CA LEU A 134 3.93 -11.20 -2.36
C LEU A 134 4.51 -12.00 -3.53
N ALA A 135 5.47 -12.86 -3.27
CA ALA A 135 6.11 -13.71 -4.27
C ALA A 135 5.29 -14.96 -4.64
N SER A 136 4.06 -15.10 -4.15
CA SER A 136 3.23 -16.27 -4.45
C SER A 136 2.63 -16.23 -5.85
N THR A 137 2.18 -17.38 -6.36
CA THR A 137 1.48 -17.46 -7.66
C THR A 137 0.22 -16.59 -7.71
N ARG A 138 -0.46 -16.39 -6.57
CA ARG A 138 -1.67 -15.57 -6.45
C ARG A 138 -1.43 -14.10 -6.73
N MET A 139 -0.21 -13.62 -6.50
CA MET A 139 0.20 -12.24 -6.74
C MET A 139 0.95 -12.05 -8.05
N ARG A 140 1.18 -13.11 -8.85
CA ARG A 140 1.90 -13.05 -10.15
C ARG A 140 1.00 -13.26 -11.37
N GLY A 141 -0.24 -13.70 -11.18
CA GLY A 141 -1.11 -14.15 -12.27
C GLY A 141 -1.66 -13.01 -13.14
N PRO A 142 -2.07 -13.32 -14.39
CA PRO A 142 -2.76 -12.35 -15.26
C PRO A 142 -4.21 -12.08 -14.82
N SER A 143 -4.73 -12.87 -13.88
CA SER A 143 -6.06 -12.71 -13.28
C SER A 143 -5.98 -12.89 -11.77
N PHE A 144 -6.54 -11.94 -11.03
CA PHE A 144 -6.61 -11.96 -9.58
C PHE A 144 -7.97 -12.46 -9.12
N ALA A 145 -7.99 -13.26 -8.06
CA ALA A 145 -9.18 -13.99 -7.61
C ALA A 145 -10.36 -13.06 -7.30
N ARG A 146 -10.08 -11.84 -6.82
CA ARG A 146 -11.12 -10.86 -6.48
C ARG A 146 -11.62 -10.03 -7.68
N GLY A 147 -11.09 -10.27 -8.88
CA GLY A 147 -11.62 -9.70 -10.13
C GLY A 147 -11.55 -8.18 -10.24
N TYR A 148 -10.64 -7.54 -9.50
CA TYR A 148 -10.43 -6.10 -9.57
C TYR A 148 -9.77 -5.71 -10.90
N ARG A 149 -10.09 -4.50 -11.37
CA ARG A 149 -9.51 -3.92 -12.58
C ARG A 149 -9.01 -2.52 -12.27
N ALA A 150 -7.85 -2.17 -12.81
CA ALA A 150 -7.21 -0.88 -12.61
C ALA A 150 -8.07 0.28 -13.10
N TRP A 151 -7.83 1.44 -12.53
CA TRP A 151 -8.35 2.75 -12.90
C TRP A 151 -7.22 3.62 -13.44
N SER A 152 -7.57 4.68 -14.15
CA SER A 152 -6.64 5.72 -14.57
C SER A 152 -7.28 7.09 -14.40
N TRP A 153 -6.46 8.08 -14.02
CA TRP A 153 -6.86 9.47 -13.89
C TRP A 153 -5.65 10.38 -14.08
N SER A 154 -5.90 11.64 -14.44
CA SER A 154 -4.83 12.61 -14.68
C SER A 154 -4.66 13.64 -13.56
N SER A 155 -5.69 13.85 -12.73
CA SER A 155 -5.68 14.87 -11.68
C SER A 155 -6.40 14.43 -10.42
N TYR A 156 -6.17 15.15 -9.33
CA TYR A 156 -6.88 15.00 -8.07
C TYR A 156 -7.55 16.33 -7.67
N ASP A 157 -8.58 16.24 -6.83
CA ASP A 157 -9.23 17.38 -6.21
C ASP A 157 -8.27 18.00 -5.17
N PRO A 158 -7.86 19.28 -5.30
CA PRO A 158 -6.94 19.92 -4.35
C PRO A 158 -7.48 20.06 -2.92
N ALA A 159 -8.79 19.94 -2.69
CA ALA A 159 -9.35 19.97 -1.35
C ALA A 159 -9.17 18.61 -0.65
N THR A 160 -9.45 17.52 -1.35
CA THR A 160 -9.52 16.17 -0.77
C THR A 160 -8.31 15.29 -1.06
N GLY A 161 -7.55 15.58 -2.13
CA GLY A 161 -6.51 14.71 -2.67
C GLY A 161 -7.06 13.49 -3.43
N ASN A 162 -8.38 13.40 -3.62
CA ASN A 162 -9.00 12.24 -4.26
C ASN A 162 -8.94 12.36 -5.80
N PRO A 163 -8.81 11.23 -6.52
CA PRO A 163 -8.85 11.21 -7.99
C PRO A 163 -10.09 11.90 -8.59
N VAL A 164 -9.91 12.63 -9.68
CA VAL A 164 -10.99 13.27 -10.46
C VAL A 164 -10.99 12.73 -11.88
N GLY A 165 -12.17 12.49 -12.45
CA GLY A 165 -12.33 12.04 -13.83
C GLY A 165 -11.77 10.63 -14.08
N ALA A 166 -11.77 9.77 -13.06
CA ALA A 166 -11.18 8.45 -13.14
C ALA A 166 -11.99 7.51 -14.05
N ILE A 167 -11.28 6.72 -14.86
CA ILE A 167 -11.84 5.78 -15.82
C ILE A 167 -11.37 4.37 -15.45
N ARG A 168 -12.30 3.43 -15.36
CA ARG A 168 -11.97 2.02 -15.15
C ARG A 168 -11.41 1.42 -16.44
N THR A 169 -10.27 0.76 -16.34
CA THR A 169 -9.60 0.08 -17.44
C THR A 169 -10.07 -1.37 -17.57
N THR A 170 -9.65 -2.04 -18.64
CA THR A 170 -9.81 -3.48 -18.82
C THR A 170 -8.68 -4.29 -18.18
N THR A 171 -7.64 -3.67 -17.64
CA THR A 171 -6.48 -4.38 -17.11
C THR A 171 -6.78 -4.95 -15.71
N PRO A 172 -6.68 -6.28 -15.50
CA PRO A 172 -6.73 -6.86 -14.16
C PRO A 172 -5.60 -6.30 -13.28
N ALA A 173 -5.90 -6.00 -12.02
CA ALA A 173 -4.89 -5.49 -11.09
C ALA A 173 -5.05 -6.15 -9.71
N PRO A 174 -3.95 -6.47 -9.01
CA PRO A 174 -4.03 -6.87 -7.62
C PRO A 174 -4.28 -5.64 -6.75
N TYR A 175 -4.85 -5.88 -5.59
CA TYR A 175 -4.91 -4.89 -4.52
C TYR A 175 -4.75 -5.59 -3.17
N LEU A 176 -4.83 -4.83 -2.07
CA LEU A 176 -4.58 -5.34 -0.72
C LEU A 176 -5.33 -6.65 -0.41
N ALA A 177 -6.60 -6.80 -0.82
CA ALA A 177 -7.35 -7.99 -0.47
C ALA A 177 -6.86 -9.28 -1.18
N ASP A 178 -6.30 -9.17 -2.39
CA ASP A 178 -5.65 -10.31 -3.06
C ASP A 178 -4.34 -10.69 -2.34
N PHE A 179 -3.58 -9.70 -1.86
CA PHE A 179 -2.40 -9.94 -1.04
C PHE A 179 -2.74 -10.59 0.31
N LEU A 180 -3.80 -10.13 0.98
CA LEU A 180 -4.27 -10.72 2.23
C LEU A 180 -4.77 -12.16 2.02
N ASP A 181 -5.38 -12.47 0.87
CA ASP A 181 -5.69 -13.85 0.50
C ASP A 181 -4.41 -14.67 0.35
N ALA A 182 -3.43 -14.20 -0.42
CA ALA A 182 -2.15 -14.89 -0.57
C ALA A 182 -1.49 -15.16 0.79
N LEU A 183 -1.54 -14.20 1.71
CA LEU A 183 -0.98 -14.31 3.05
C LEU A 183 -1.74 -15.34 3.91
N ASN A 184 -3.07 -15.28 3.95
CA ASN A 184 -3.92 -16.22 4.68
C ASN A 184 -3.77 -17.65 4.16
N CYS A 185 -3.76 -17.82 2.83
CA CYS A 185 -3.63 -19.12 2.18
C CYS A 185 -2.22 -19.74 2.36
N ASN A 186 -1.22 -18.92 2.68
CA ASN A 186 0.11 -19.37 3.09
C ASN A 186 0.23 -19.67 4.59
N GLY A 187 -0.90 -19.70 5.31
CA GLY A 187 -0.95 -20.08 6.73
C GLY A 187 -0.69 -18.95 7.72
N PHE A 188 -0.78 -17.69 7.28
CA PHE A 188 -0.69 -16.55 8.20
C PHE A 188 -1.88 -16.50 9.16
N SER A 189 -1.67 -15.97 10.36
CA SER A 189 -2.69 -15.94 11.40
C SER A 189 -3.90 -15.09 10.99
N ARG A 190 -5.09 -15.71 10.98
CA ARG A 190 -6.36 -15.01 10.74
C ARG A 190 -6.67 -13.95 11.80
N SER A 191 -6.34 -14.22 13.07
CA SER A 191 -6.54 -13.23 14.13
C SER A 191 -5.63 -12.01 13.95
N ALA A 192 -4.42 -12.18 13.41
CA ALA A 192 -3.55 -11.06 13.07
C ALA A 192 -4.08 -10.27 11.86
N LEU A 193 -4.61 -10.96 10.83
CA LEU A 193 -5.30 -10.34 9.71
C LEU A 193 -6.48 -9.48 10.20
N ASP A 194 -7.34 -10.05 11.04
CA ASP A 194 -8.52 -9.35 11.57
C ASP A 194 -8.15 -8.20 12.51
N ALA A 195 -7.05 -8.31 13.28
CA ALA A 195 -6.55 -7.23 14.12
C ALA A 195 -6.04 -6.04 13.28
N ALA A 196 -5.39 -6.32 12.14
CA ALA A 196 -4.89 -5.30 11.25
C ALA A 196 -6.03 -4.61 10.46
N THR A 197 -6.96 -5.40 9.91
CA THR A 197 -8.02 -4.88 9.02
C THR A 197 -9.27 -4.42 9.76
N GLN A 198 -9.53 -4.96 10.95
CA GLN A 198 -10.71 -4.70 11.77
C GLN A 198 -12.00 -4.77 10.93
N PRO A 199 -12.36 -5.95 10.41
CA PRO A 199 -13.25 -6.09 9.25
C PRO A 199 -14.70 -5.67 9.48
N THR A 200 -15.13 -5.59 10.74
CA THR A 200 -16.47 -5.11 11.10
C THR A 200 -16.57 -3.58 11.13
N LEU A 201 -15.45 -2.87 11.18
CA LEU A 201 -15.40 -1.41 11.35
C LEU A 201 -14.76 -0.71 10.14
N PHE A 202 -13.61 -1.22 9.68
CA PHE A 202 -12.73 -0.49 8.76
C PHE A 202 -12.59 -1.21 7.41
N PHE A 203 -11.59 -2.08 7.23
CA PHE A 203 -11.37 -2.76 5.96
C PHE A 203 -12.01 -4.16 6.00
N PRO A 204 -13.10 -4.44 5.25
CA PRO A 204 -13.95 -5.61 5.47
C PRO A 204 -13.38 -6.90 4.86
N TYR A 205 -12.09 -7.18 5.09
CA TYR A 205 -11.41 -8.39 4.61
C TYR A 205 -11.97 -9.65 5.31
N PRO A 206 -12.51 -10.62 4.55
CA PRO A 206 -13.14 -11.80 5.14
C PRO A 206 -12.12 -12.93 5.36
N SER A 207 -11.33 -12.88 6.44
CA SER A 207 -10.26 -13.86 6.70
C SER A 207 -10.74 -15.31 6.84
N ALA A 208 -12.01 -15.54 7.22
CA ALA A 208 -12.60 -16.87 7.31
C ALA A 208 -12.91 -17.51 5.93
N SER A 209 -12.99 -16.70 4.87
CA SER A 209 -13.35 -17.14 3.51
C SER A 209 -12.40 -16.56 2.46
N ALA A 210 -11.10 -16.58 2.76
CA ALA A 210 -10.05 -16.21 1.81
C ALA A 210 -10.09 -17.06 0.53
N LEU A 211 -9.75 -16.44 -0.60
CA LEU A 211 -9.75 -17.11 -1.90
C LEU A 211 -8.41 -17.84 -2.12
N CYS A 212 -8.36 -19.13 -1.77
CA CYS A 212 -7.13 -19.95 -1.78
C CYS A 212 -6.95 -20.85 -3.00
N PHE A 213 -7.71 -20.65 -4.07
CA PHE A 213 -7.48 -21.37 -5.33
C PHE A 213 -6.35 -20.74 -6.14
#